data_AF-A0A913Y9A0-F1
#
_entry.id   AF-A0A913Y9A0-F1
#
_cell.length_a   1.000
_cell.length_b   1.000
_cell.length_c   1.000
_cell.angle_alpha   90.00
_cell.angle_beta   90.00
_cell.angle_gamma   90.00
#
_symmetry.space_group_name_H-M   'P 1'
#
loop_
_entity.id
_entity.type
_entity.pdbx_description
1 polymer ?
#
loop_
_entity_poly.entity_id
_entity_poly.type
_entity_poly.pdbx_seq_one_letter_code
_entity_poly.pdbx_strand_id
1 'polypeptide(L)'
;MKLSLVFAVVLVSLACFTYAKKDNKPNKVDKRPKSKLTKDRNLDIDGTSFSIKGKSGKFSVKMKGQNESMVVFMDAIYEKDKMGKKIGKQGKLKHSLESFASIDFDFTATEKTMYKGEVNASYFTFSAMIPGTGASLTFNMYFFTANGSSNVCGNDSDFSIFPGMVKFDLTLQNWTFCGDSSASCKKGEVGENVEIILTVMRKGRGKLGEMKGGKGKRRRRAKKLFFAGQAIEFPSLYEGDDQCLNMTESYPKITKRGDKYSVNFRFPKFKGKVFYDPTIGDARDEAEYDTNEKIEETPTEAATTEAPTTAGSSHVFPTFFSIALVGFVAAHLYF
;
A
#
# COMPACT_ATOMS: atom_id res chain seq x y z
N MET A 1 34.79 74.33 55.10
CA MET A 1 33.35 73.99 54.96
C MET A 1 33.16 72.53 55.37
N LYS A 2 32.42 72.34 56.47
CA LYS A 2 31.78 71.13 57.08
C LYS A 2 32.04 69.80 56.35
N LEU A 3 32.72 68.78 56.89
CA LEU A 3 32.67 68.09 58.21
C LEU A 3 31.28 67.52 58.57
N SER A 4 31.19 66.18 58.63
CA SER A 4 30.57 65.38 59.71
C SER A 4 30.46 63.90 59.29
N LEU A 5 31.12 62.96 59.99
CA LEU A 5 30.63 62.18 61.16
C LEU A 5 29.74 61.01 60.69
N VAL A 6 29.82 59.73 61.13
CA VAL A 6 30.03 59.15 62.46
C VAL A 6 30.45 57.66 62.34
N PHE A 7 31.18 57.22 63.37
CA PHE A 7 31.57 55.88 63.81
C PHE A 7 30.44 54.83 64.03
N ALA A 8 30.85 53.54 64.08
CA ALA A 8 30.55 52.51 65.10
C ALA A 8 30.22 51.15 64.44
N VAL A 9 31.13 50.18 64.45
CA VAL A 9 31.33 49.10 65.46
C VAL A 9 30.17 48.09 65.46
N VAL A 10 30.48 46.82 65.17
CA VAL A 10 30.33 45.67 66.10
C VAL A 10 30.83 44.40 65.39
N LEU A 11 31.77 43.72 66.06
CA LEU A 11 32.24 42.37 65.81
C LEU A 11 31.18 41.36 66.27
N VAL A 12 30.86 40.35 65.45
CA VAL A 12 30.43 39.04 65.96
C VAL A 12 30.98 37.95 65.04
N SER A 13 31.86 37.12 65.60
CA SER A 13 32.30 35.87 65.01
C SER A 13 31.16 34.85 65.01
N LEU A 14 31.00 34.07 63.94
CA LEU A 14 30.55 32.69 64.08
C LEU A 14 31.08 31.86 62.91
N ALA A 15 31.79 30.78 63.25
CA ALA A 15 32.26 29.76 62.34
C ALA A 15 31.08 29.11 61.58
N CYS A 16 31.31 28.70 60.34
CA CYS A 16 31.28 27.29 59.93
C CYS A 16 31.18 27.08 58.41
N PHE A 17 31.68 25.89 58.03
CA PHE A 17 31.50 25.15 56.79
C PHE A 17 32.16 25.68 55.51
N THR A 18 33.36 25.15 55.27
CA THR A 18 33.90 24.92 53.93
C THR A 18 32.98 23.97 53.16
N TYR A 19 32.13 24.51 52.30
CA TYR A 19 31.37 23.73 51.34
C TYR A 19 32.23 23.46 50.11
N ALA A 20 32.57 22.19 49.89
CA ALA A 20 33.35 21.74 48.75
C ALA A 20 32.64 22.08 47.41
N LYS A 21 33.41 22.60 46.45
CA LYS A 21 33.00 22.79 45.05
C LYS A 21 32.58 21.44 44.47
N LYS A 22 31.29 21.26 44.20
CA LYS A 22 30.79 20.14 43.39
C LYS A 22 30.78 20.62 41.94
N ASP A 23 31.58 19.97 41.10
CA ASP A 23 31.65 20.25 39.67
C ASP A 23 30.27 20.12 39.03
N ASN A 24 29.74 21.25 38.54
CA ASN A 24 28.51 21.29 37.77
C ASN A 24 28.76 20.71 36.37
N LYS A 25 28.66 19.38 36.24
CA LYS A 25 28.49 18.75 34.93
C LYS A 25 27.08 19.06 34.43
N PRO A 26 26.91 19.54 33.19
CA PRO A 26 25.59 19.87 32.66
C PRO A 26 24.70 18.63 32.68
N ASN A 27 23.47 18.80 33.18
CA ASN A 27 22.42 17.79 33.22
C ASN A 27 22.37 17.04 31.90
N LYS A 28 22.54 15.71 31.96
CA LYS A 28 22.15 14.83 30.87
C LYS A 28 20.69 15.11 30.59
N VAL A 29 20.42 15.78 29.47
CA VAL A 29 19.11 15.76 28.83
C VAL A 29 18.72 14.29 28.77
N ASP A 30 17.66 13.91 29.46
CA ASP A 30 17.03 12.61 29.31
C ASP A 30 16.70 12.45 27.83
N LYS A 31 17.59 11.76 27.12
CA LYS A 31 17.30 11.24 25.80
C LYS A 31 16.20 10.22 26.06
N ARG A 32 14.93 10.66 25.95
CA ARG A 32 13.83 9.75 25.64
C ARG A 32 14.40 8.78 24.61
N PRO A 33 14.37 7.46 24.84
CA PRO A 33 14.81 6.55 23.81
C PRO A 33 13.92 6.86 22.61
N LYS A 34 14.52 7.37 21.54
CA LYS A 34 13.92 7.24 20.21
C LYS A 34 13.86 5.74 20.01
N SER A 35 12.76 5.11 20.43
CA SER A 35 12.55 3.69 20.21
C SER A 35 12.72 3.51 18.72
N LYS A 36 13.82 2.86 18.33
CA LYS A 36 14.06 2.47 16.96
C LYS A 36 12.90 1.53 16.66
N LEU A 37 11.85 2.07 16.03
CA LEU A 37 10.60 1.36 15.82
C LEU A 37 11.01 0.05 15.15
N THR A 38 10.72 -1.08 15.78
CA THR A 38 11.07 -2.38 15.20
C THR A 38 10.43 -2.44 13.82
N LYS A 39 11.19 -2.91 12.81
CA LYS A 39 10.66 -3.05 11.43
C LYS A 39 9.37 -3.88 11.42
N ASP A 40 9.26 -4.82 12.36
CA ASP A 40 8.05 -5.57 12.62
C ASP A 40 7.16 -4.83 13.61
N ARG A 41 5.86 -4.88 13.34
CA ARG A 41 4.83 -4.21 14.14
C ARG A 41 3.69 -5.17 14.41
N ASN A 42 3.34 -5.33 15.67
CA ASN A 42 2.15 -6.06 16.08
C ASN A 42 1.30 -5.15 16.96
N LEU A 43 0.02 -5.03 16.62
CA LEU A 43 -0.97 -4.26 17.37
C LEU A 43 -2.15 -5.19 17.66
N ASP A 44 -2.76 -5.05 18.83
CA ASP A 44 -4.07 -5.62 19.12
C ASP A 44 -4.95 -4.49 19.63
N ILE A 45 -6.02 -4.20 18.89
CA ILE A 45 -6.91 -3.08 19.14
C ILE A 45 -8.33 -3.62 19.09
N ASP A 46 -8.98 -3.65 20.25
CA ASP A 46 -10.32 -4.22 20.45
C ASP A 46 -10.48 -5.66 19.92
N GLY A 47 -9.46 -6.49 20.09
CA GLY A 47 -9.46 -7.88 19.64
C GLY A 47 -9.22 -8.05 18.13
N THR A 48 -9.00 -6.96 17.39
CA THR A 48 -8.45 -7.00 16.04
C THR A 48 -6.93 -6.99 16.12
N SER A 49 -6.31 -8.11 15.78
CA SER A 49 -4.85 -8.24 15.70
C SER A 49 -4.36 -7.79 14.33
N PHE A 50 -3.34 -6.94 14.33
CA PHE A 50 -2.69 -6.39 13.15
C PHE A 50 -1.19 -6.66 13.19
N SER A 51 -0.62 -7.10 12.07
CA SER A 51 0.81 -7.36 11.97
C SER A 51 1.39 -6.85 10.66
N ILE A 52 2.54 -6.18 10.76
CA ILE A 52 3.42 -5.85 9.63
C ILE A 52 4.75 -6.55 9.87
N LYS A 53 5.27 -7.18 8.81
CA LYS A 53 6.59 -7.80 8.82
C LYS A 53 7.52 -7.06 7.86
N GLY A 54 8.64 -6.60 8.40
CA GLY A 54 9.64 -5.83 7.68
C GLY A 54 9.09 -4.52 7.14
N LYS A 55 9.67 -4.05 6.05
CA LYS A 55 9.36 -2.74 5.46
C LYS A 55 8.53 -2.81 4.18
N SER A 56 7.96 -3.97 3.86
CA SER A 56 7.35 -4.24 2.55
C SER A 56 5.97 -3.60 2.33
N GLY A 57 5.40 -2.93 3.33
CA GLY A 57 4.00 -2.47 3.30
C GLY A 57 2.97 -3.61 3.36
N LYS A 58 3.41 -4.88 3.44
CA LYS A 58 2.55 -6.05 3.66
C LYS A 58 2.06 -6.08 5.09
N PHE A 59 0.75 -6.18 5.26
CA PHE A 59 0.13 -6.31 6.57
C PHE A 59 -0.86 -7.47 6.62
N SER A 60 -1.16 -7.94 7.82
CA SER A 60 -2.20 -8.93 8.08
C SER A 60 -3.15 -8.44 9.15
N VAL A 61 -4.45 -8.66 8.96
CA VAL A 61 -5.53 -8.30 9.87
C VAL A 61 -6.30 -9.55 10.24
N LYS A 62 -6.35 -9.87 11.52
CA LYS A 62 -7.23 -10.90 12.08
C LYS A 62 -8.24 -10.21 12.97
N MET A 63 -9.50 -10.21 12.54
CA MET A 63 -10.56 -9.60 13.33
C MET A 63 -10.91 -10.45 14.55
N LYS A 64 -11.51 -9.79 15.54
CA LYS A 64 -12.02 -10.44 16.74
C LYS A 64 -12.93 -11.63 16.39
N GLY A 65 -12.68 -12.77 17.01
CA GLY A 65 -13.44 -14.02 16.76
C GLY A 65 -13.09 -14.75 15.46
N GLN A 66 -12.14 -14.26 14.66
CA GLN A 66 -11.66 -14.96 13.47
C GLN A 66 -10.41 -15.79 13.78
N ASN A 67 -10.34 -16.98 13.18
CA ASN A 67 -9.20 -17.91 13.35
C ASN A 67 -8.05 -17.61 12.38
N GLU A 68 -8.34 -16.94 11.27
CA GLU A 68 -7.39 -16.73 10.18
C GLU A 68 -7.22 -15.25 9.87
N SER A 69 -6.00 -14.85 9.56
CA SER A 69 -5.70 -13.48 9.13
C SER A 69 -6.00 -13.31 7.64
N MET A 70 -6.56 -12.16 7.30
CA MET A 70 -6.48 -11.62 5.95
C MET A 70 -5.14 -10.93 5.77
N VAL A 71 -4.43 -11.22 4.69
CA VAL A 71 -3.15 -10.59 4.35
C VAL A 71 -3.37 -9.69 3.14
N VAL A 72 -2.93 -8.44 3.26
CA VAL A 72 -3.04 -7.42 2.21
C VAL A 72 -1.65 -6.86 1.94
N PHE A 73 -1.32 -6.71 0.66
CA PHE A 73 -0.09 -6.04 0.26
C PHE A 73 -0.24 -5.43 -1.12
N MET A 74 0.57 -4.41 -1.38
CA MET A 74 0.73 -3.89 -2.72
C MET A 74 1.54 -4.85 -3.57
N ASP A 75 0.98 -5.23 -4.70
CA ASP A 75 1.65 -6.11 -5.65
C ASP A 75 2.39 -5.25 -6.68
N ALA A 76 1.67 -4.40 -7.41
CA ALA A 76 2.26 -3.63 -8.50
C ALA A 76 1.63 -2.24 -8.66
N ILE A 77 2.34 -1.35 -9.34
CA ILE A 77 1.83 -0.05 -9.79
C ILE A 77 2.32 0.21 -11.21
N TYR A 78 1.43 0.64 -12.09
CA TYR A 78 1.73 0.86 -13.50
C TYR A 78 1.21 2.21 -13.97
N GLU A 79 2.03 2.92 -14.73
CA GLU A 79 1.52 3.95 -15.62
C GLU A 79 1.04 3.32 -16.92
N LYS A 80 -0.14 3.75 -17.40
CA LYS A 80 -0.76 3.26 -18.63
C LYS A 80 -1.10 4.40 -19.57
N ASP A 81 -0.91 4.15 -20.87
CA ASP A 81 -1.35 5.04 -21.94
C ASP A 81 -2.88 4.97 -22.19
N LYS A 82 -3.35 5.73 -23.18
CA LYS A 82 -4.76 5.78 -23.59
C LYS A 82 -5.33 4.42 -24.02
N MET A 83 -4.49 3.52 -24.52
CA MET A 83 -4.90 2.18 -24.96
C MET A 83 -4.86 1.15 -23.81
N GLY A 84 -4.50 1.58 -22.59
CA GLY A 84 -4.34 0.71 -21.44
C GLY A 84 -3.04 -0.10 -21.46
N LYS A 85 -2.10 0.22 -22.34
CA LYS A 85 -0.79 -0.42 -22.40
C LYS A 85 0.10 0.17 -21.32
N LYS A 86 0.80 -0.71 -20.59
CA LYS A 86 1.79 -0.33 -19.57
C LYS A 86 2.98 0.38 -20.24
N ILE A 87 3.35 1.55 -19.73
CA ILE A 87 4.46 2.39 -20.22
C ILE A 87 5.45 2.71 -19.10
N GLY A 88 6.52 3.45 -19.39
CA GLY A 88 7.51 3.85 -18.39
C GLY A 88 8.28 2.65 -17.81
N LYS A 89 8.40 1.57 -18.59
CA LYS A 89 9.09 0.33 -18.18
C LYS A 89 10.59 0.33 -18.46
N GLN A 90 11.03 1.25 -19.34
CA GLN A 90 12.40 1.36 -19.81
C GLN A 90 13.09 2.58 -19.19
N GLY A 91 14.43 2.58 -19.14
CA GLY A 91 15.22 3.65 -18.54
C GLY A 91 15.74 3.32 -17.13
N LYS A 92 16.56 4.23 -16.57
CA LYS A 92 17.12 4.10 -15.21
C LYS A 92 16.07 4.28 -14.12
N LEU A 93 15.02 5.05 -14.42
CA LEU A 93 13.93 5.41 -13.52
C LEU A 93 12.62 4.97 -14.19
N LYS A 94 11.88 4.07 -13.54
CA LYS A 94 10.69 3.44 -14.11
C LYS A 94 9.43 4.05 -13.48
N HIS A 95 8.41 4.29 -14.30
CA HIS A 95 7.08 4.69 -13.84
C HIS A 95 6.14 3.48 -13.66
N SER A 96 6.71 2.29 -13.67
CA SER A 96 6.01 1.02 -13.48
C SER A 96 6.85 0.12 -12.59
N LEU A 97 6.27 -0.36 -11.49
CA LEU A 97 6.86 -1.35 -10.59
C LEU A 97 6.05 -2.64 -10.70
N GLU A 98 6.71 -3.73 -11.11
CA GLU A 98 6.11 -5.06 -11.14
C GLU A 98 6.03 -5.69 -9.73
N SER A 99 6.76 -5.11 -8.75
CA SER A 99 6.71 -5.52 -7.35
C SER A 99 7.10 -4.37 -6.42
N PHE A 100 6.48 -4.29 -5.25
CA PHE A 100 6.91 -3.43 -4.13
C PHE A 100 7.97 -4.06 -3.24
N ALA A 101 8.47 -5.28 -3.55
CA ALA A 101 9.40 -6.00 -2.69
C ALA A 101 10.72 -5.24 -2.38
N SER A 102 11.14 -4.33 -3.26
CA SER A 102 12.34 -3.49 -3.07
C SER A 102 12.04 -2.10 -2.48
N ILE A 103 10.78 -1.80 -2.17
CA ILE A 103 10.37 -0.51 -1.62
C ILE A 103 10.32 -0.62 -0.09
N ASP A 104 11.16 0.19 0.56
CA ASP A 104 11.16 0.35 2.01
C ASP A 104 10.12 1.40 2.39
N PHE A 105 9.09 1.01 3.13
CA PHE A 105 8.15 1.94 3.75
C PHE A 105 8.68 2.45 5.10
N ASP A 106 8.45 3.75 5.34
CA ASP A 106 8.69 4.42 6.61
C ASP A 106 7.40 4.46 7.43
N PHE A 107 7.50 4.23 8.74
CA PHE A 107 6.35 4.09 9.64
C PHE A 107 6.39 5.15 10.73
N THR A 108 5.26 5.82 10.98
CA THR A 108 5.09 6.70 12.16
C THR A 108 4.72 5.91 13.40
N ALA A 109 4.90 6.47 14.60
CA ALA A 109 4.46 5.85 15.85
C ALA A 109 2.93 5.65 15.87
N THR A 110 2.44 4.69 16.67
CA THR A 110 1.00 4.48 16.82
C THR A 110 0.49 5.42 17.89
N GLU A 111 -0.60 6.12 17.61
CA GLU A 111 -1.21 7.08 18.51
C GLU A 111 -2.73 6.94 18.56
N LYS A 112 -3.35 7.53 19.58
CA LYS A 112 -4.82 7.66 19.65
C LYS A 112 -5.22 8.91 18.88
N THR A 113 -6.34 8.85 18.16
CA THR A 113 -6.86 9.97 17.39
C THR A 113 -8.39 9.95 17.33
N MET A 114 -8.98 11.01 16.78
CA MET A 114 -10.38 11.07 16.39
C MET A 114 -10.48 11.18 14.87
N TYR A 115 -10.98 10.13 14.23
CA TYR A 115 -11.23 10.14 12.79
C TYR A 115 -12.30 11.17 12.46
N LYS A 116 -11.95 12.11 11.56
CA LYS A 116 -12.74 13.31 11.22
C LYS A 116 -13.24 14.10 12.44
N GLY A 117 -12.54 14.02 13.57
CA GLY A 117 -12.93 14.70 14.81
C GLY A 117 -14.11 14.07 15.56
N GLU A 118 -14.65 12.95 15.09
CA GLU A 118 -15.92 12.40 15.60
C GLU A 118 -15.78 10.99 16.18
N VAL A 119 -14.97 10.13 15.56
CA VAL A 119 -14.92 8.69 15.93
C VAL A 119 -13.56 8.30 16.48
N ASN A 120 -13.53 7.74 17.69
CA ASN A 120 -12.30 7.28 18.33
C ASN A 120 -11.61 6.17 17.51
N ALA A 121 -10.31 6.35 17.30
CA ALA A 121 -9.47 5.37 16.62
C ALA A 121 -8.04 5.35 17.18
N SER A 122 -7.34 4.25 16.96
CA SER A 122 -5.87 4.27 16.94
C SER A 122 -5.39 4.47 15.51
N TYR A 123 -4.23 5.10 15.36
CA TYR A 123 -3.74 5.59 14.09
C TYR A 123 -2.24 5.40 13.94
N PHE A 124 -1.83 5.08 12.72
CA PHE A 124 -0.46 5.31 12.27
C PHE A 124 -0.45 5.45 10.75
N THR A 125 0.64 5.96 10.22
CA THR A 125 0.88 6.06 8.79
C THR A 125 2.09 5.25 8.39
N PHE A 126 2.08 4.82 7.13
CA PHE A 126 3.29 4.37 6.48
C PHE A 126 3.37 4.85 5.05
N SER A 127 4.56 5.23 4.61
CA SER A 127 4.75 5.85 3.31
C SER A 127 6.05 5.45 2.64
N ALA A 128 6.08 5.57 1.33
CA ALA A 128 7.27 5.36 0.53
C ALA A 128 7.31 6.34 -0.64
N MET A 129 8.51 6.61 -1.14
CA MET A 129 8.69 7.30 -2.42
C MET A 129 8.70 6.26 -3.54
N ILE A 130 7.99 6.55 -4.63
CA ILE A 130 8.03 5.73 -5.84
C ILE A 130 9.22 6.21 -6.70
N PRO A 131 10.27 5.39 -6.87
CA PRO A 131 11.44 5.81 -7.64
C PRO A 131 11.05 6.19 -9.07
N GLY A 132 11.59 7.31 -9.55
CA GLY A 132 11.45 7.74 -10.94
C GLY A 132 10.26 8.63 -11.26
N THR A 133 9.20 8.62 -10.44
CA THR A 133 8.00 9.45 -10.66
C THR A 133 8.00 10.71 -9.79
N GLY A 134 8.84 10.72 -8.74
CA GLY A 134 8.80 11.75 -7.69
C GLY A 134 7.61 11.61 -6.74
N ALA A 135 6.77 10.59 -6.93
CA ALA A 135 5.54 10.43 -6.18
C ALA A 135 5.80 9.92 -4.76
N SER A 136 4.99 10.40 -3.83
CA SER A 136 4.86 9.79 -2.50
C SER A 136 3.60 8.96 -2.46
N LEU A 137 3.73 7.75 -1.94
CA LEU A 137 2.63 6.86 -1.65
C LEU A 137 2.50 6.73 -0.14
N THR A 138 1.34 7.13 0.40
CA THR A 138 1.06 7.11 1.83
C THR A 138 -0.15 6.26 2.10
N PHE A 139 -0.07 5.45 3.15
CA PHE A 139 -1.19 4.75 3.73
C PHE A 139 -1.47 5.28 5.12
N ASN A 140 -2.71 5.66 5.40
CA ASN A 140 -3.13 5.96 6.75
C ASN A 140 -4.02 4.83 7.27
N MET A 141 -3.62 4.29 8.42
CA MET A 141 -4.25 3.14 9.05
C MET A 141 -5.04 3.62 10.25
N TYR A 142 -6.37 3.45 10.21
CA TYR A 142 -7.26 3.71 11.34
C TYR A 142 -7.82 2.40 11.88
N PHE A 143 -7.76 2.23 13.19
CA PHE A 143 -8.35 1.11 13.93
C PHE A 143 -9.43 1.67 14.84
N PHE A 144 -10.69 1.48 14.47
CA PHE A 144 -11.80 2.10 15.17
C PHE A 144 -12.10 1.38 16.49
N THR A 145 -12.34 2.17 17.54
CA THR A 145 -12.69 1.67 18.88
C THR A 145 -14.08 2.11 19.33
N ALA A 146 -14.81 2.82 18.46
CA ALA A 146 -16.16 3.30 18.70
C ALA A 146 -17.02 3.12 17.44
N ASN A 147 -18.34 3.08 17.63
CA ASN A 147 -19.28 3.15 16.52
C ASN A 147 -19.33 4.58 15.95
N GLY A 148 -19.67 4.68 14.68
CA GLY A 148 -19.91 5.95 14.02
C GLY A 148 -20.36 5.77 12.59
N SER A 149 -20.30 6.84 11.81
CA SER A 149 -20.52 6.81 10.37
C SER A 149 -19.55 7.77 9.71
N SER A 150 -19.21 7.50 8.47
CA SER A 150 -18.48 8.46 7.65
C SER A 150 -18.77 8.26 6.19
N ASN A 151 -18.30 9.18 5.37
CA ASN A 151 -18.35 9.11 3.93
C ASN A 151 -16.94 9.09 3.34
N VAL A 152 -16.78 8.56 2.12
CA VAL A 152 -15.51 8.65 1.37
C VAL A 152 -15.30 10.10 0.94
N CYS A 153 -16.20 10.54 0.06
CA CYS A 153 -16.33 11.88 -0.51
C CYS A 153 -17.76 12.01 -1.09
N GLY A 154 -18.27 13.23 -1.24
CA GLY A 154 -19.63 13.43 -1.75
C GLY A 154 -20.75 12.96 -0.80
N ASN A 155 -22.00 13.15 -1.23
CA ASN A 155 -23.19 13.06 -0.36
C ASN A 155 -23.84 11.67 -0.28
N ASP A 156 -23.40 10.72 -1.12
CA ASP A 156 -23.99 9.37 -1.24
C ASP A 156 -22.92 8.28 -1.09
N SER A 157 -21.95 8.50 -0.21
CA SER A 157 -20.85 7.55 0.04
C SER A 157 -20.70 7.11 1.49
N ASP A 158 -21.79 7.20 2.25
CA ASP A 158 -21.78 6.87 3.67
C ASP A 158 -21.53 5.37 3.89
N PHE A 159 -20.80 5.09 4.97
CA PHE A 159 -20.52 3.77 5.51
C PHE A 159 -20.55 3.82 7.04
N SER A 160 -20.99 2.71 7.65
CA SER A 160 -20.99 2.57 9.11
C SER A 160 -19.60 2.19 9.61
N ILE A 161 -19.18 2.81 10.70
CA ILE A 161 -17.97 2.48 11.44
C ILE A 161 -18.36 1.72 12.70
N PHE A 162 -17.62 0.66 13.02
CA PHE A 162 -17.83 -0.12 14.22
C PHE A 162 -16.48 -0.50 14.87
N PRO A 163 -16.46 -0.77 16.19
CA PRO A 163 -15.25 -1.20 16.89
C PRO A 163 -14.61 -2.44 16.24
N GLY A 164 -13.28 -2.41 16.11
CA GLY A 164 -12.49 -3.46 15.47
C GLY A 164 -12.39 -3.34 13.94
N MET A 165 -13.15 -2.45 13.31
CA MET A 165 -13.01 -2.13 11.88
C MET A 165 -11.67 -1.44 11.61
N VAL A 166 -11.05 -1.79 10.48
CA VAL A 166 -9.80 -1.19 10.01
C VAL A 166 -10.05 -0.43 8.72
N LYS A 167 -9.64 0.84 8.67
CA LYS A 167 -9.53 1.60 7.42
C LYS A 167 -8.07 1.72 7.04
N PHE A 168 -7.77 1.51 5.77
CA PHE A 168 -6.43 1.65 5.22
C PHE A 168 -6.54 2.48 3.95
N ASP A 169 -6.52 3.80 4.13
CA ASP A 169 -6.58 4.68 2.98
C ASP A 169 -5.22 4.72 2.26
N LEU A 170 -5.26 5.13 1.00
CA LEU A 170 -4.13 5.25 0.11
C LEU A 170 -4.17 6.65 -0.49
N THR A 171 -3.08 7.38 -0.33
CA THR A 171 -2.84 8.65 -1.02
C THR A 171 -1.62 8.49 -1.93
N LEU A 172 -1.82 8.69 -3.22
CA LEU A 172 -0.73 8.84 -4.18
C LEU A 172 -0.67 10.29 -4.62
N GLN A 173 0.47 10.93 -4.44
CA GLN A 173 0.64 12.37 -4.70
C GLN A 173 1.93 12.66 -5.46
N ASN A 174 1.95 13.77 -6.20
CA ASN A 174 3.10 14.27 -6.94
C ASN A 174 3.64 13.26 -7.98
N TRP A 175 2.74 12.56 -8.68
CA TRP A 175 3.13 11.67 -9.77
C TRP A 175 3.46 12.47 -11.02
N THR A 176 4.73 12.49 -11.42
CA THR A 176 5.14 13.01 -12.72
C THR A 176 4.77 11.98 -13.79
N PHE A 177 3.88 12.30 -14.73
CA PHE A 177 3.46 11.37 -15.76
C PHE A 177 4.45 11.37 -16.93
N CYS A 178 4.64 10.21 -17.58
CA CYS A 178 5.25 10.12 -18.89
C CYS A 178 4.59 11.12 -19.86
N GLY A 179 5.43 11.87 -20.58
CA GLY A 179 4.99 12.96 -21.45
C GLY A 179 4.99 14.34 -20.79
N ASP A 180 5.09 14.43 -19.47
CA ASP A 180 5.35 15.69 -18.78
C ASP A 180 6.80 16.12 -19.00
N SER A 181 7.06 17.43 -18.95
CA SER A 181 8.39 18.00 -19.26
C SER A 181 9.52 17.51 -18.35
N SER A 182 9.20 17.15 -17.10
CA SER A 182 10.13 16.60 -16.11
C SER A 182 10.15 15.07 -16.05
N ALA A 183 9.41 14.38 -16.92
CA ALA A 183 9.27 12.93 -16.88
C ALA A 183 10.53 12.21 -17.38
N SER A 184 10.84 11.06 -16.78
CA SER A 184 12.03 10.27 -17.11
C SER A 184 11.79 9.14 -18.13
N CYS A 185 10.58 9.09 -18.70
CA CYS A 185 10.14 8.02 -19.60
C CYS A 185 10.77 8.09 -20.99
N LYS A 186 10.59 7.03 -21.77
CA LYS A 186 11.01 7.00 -23.16
C LYS A 186 10.26 8.05 -23.97
N LYS A 187 10.96 8.72 -24.91
CA LYS A 187 10.37 9.69 -25.83
C LYS A 187 9.16 9.09 -26.56
N GLY A 188 8.04 9.82 -26.53
CA GLY A 188 6.79 9.43 -27.17
C GLY A 188 5.84 8.61 -26.30
N GLU A 189 6.25 8.16 -25.11
CA GLU A 189 5.33 7.60 -24.13
C GLU A 189 4.54 8.72 -23.43
N VAL A 190 3.21 8.61 -23.42
CA VAL A 190 2.30 9.56 -22.77
C VAL A 190 1.37 8.78 -21.85
N GLY A 191 1.40 9.11 -20.56
CA GLY A 191 0.56 8.48 -19.56
C GLY A 191 -0.81 9.14 -19.43
N GLU A 192 -1.80 8.28 -19.26
CA GLU A 192 -3.21 8.66 -19.09
C GLU A 192 -3.77 8.16 -17.76
N ASN A 193 -3.21 7.08 -17.20
CA ASN A 193 -3.71 6.48 -15.97
C ASN A 193 -2.58 5.91 -15.11
N VAL A 194 -2.80 5.89 -13.80
CA VAL A 194 -2.07 5.04 -12.87
C VAL A 194 -2.96 3.89 -12.43
N GLU A 195 -2.48 2.65 -12.58
CA GLU A 195 -3.14 1.45 -12.09
C GLU A 195 -2.37 0.88 -10.89
N ILE A 196 -3.04 0.73 -9.75
CA ILE A 196 -2.48 0.13 -8.53
C ILE A 196 -3.11 -1.24 -8.33
N ILE A 197 -2.29 -2.25 -8.06
CA ILE A 197 -2.73 -3.61 -7.78
C ILE A 197 -2.44 -3.94 -6.32
N LEU A 198 -3.51 -4.20 -5.55
CA LEU A 198 -3.40 -4.85 -4.26
C LEU A 198 -3.63 -6.35 -4.42
N THR A 199 -2.90 -7.15 -3.65
CA THR A 199 -3.22 -8.54 -3.45
C THR A 199 -3.84 -8.73 -2.08
N VAL A 200 -5.00 -9.39 -2.05
CA VAL A 200 -5.64 -9.91 -0.85
C VAL A 200 -5.48 -11.42 -0.82
N MET A 201 -4.99 -11.95 0.29
CA MET A 201 -4.89 -13.37 0.55
C MET A 201 -5.63 -13.72 1.83
N ARG A 202 -6.46 -14.75 1.75
CA ARG A 202 -7.04 -15.41 2.92
C ARG A 202 -7.31 -16.86 2.54
N LYS A 203 -7.15 -17.75 3.51
CA LYS A 203 -7.53 -19.15 3.35
C LYS A 203 -9.04 -19.27 3.11
N GLY A 204 -9.43 -20.25 2.32
CA GLY A 204 -10.81 -20.43 1.88
C GLY A 204 -11.19 -19.60 0.65
N ARG A 205 -12.37 -19.90 0.08
CA ARG A 205 -12.86 -19.22 -1.11
C ARG A 205 -13.60 -17.96 -0.72
N GLY A 206 -13.02 -16.80 -1.03
CA GLY A 206 -13.70 -15.52 -1.01
C GLY A 206 -14.85 -15.46 -2.03
N LYS A 207 -15.95 -14.85 -1.60
CA LYS A 207 -17.16 -14.57 -2.38
C LYS A 207 -17.19 -13.08 -2.73
N LEU A 208 -17.42 -12.74 -3.99
CA LEU A 208 -17.56 -11.35 -4.42
C LEU A 208 -18.99 -10.89 -4.18
N GLY A 209 -19.14 -9.70 -3.62
CA GLY A 209 -20.40 -8.99 -3.56
C GLY A 209 -20.28 -7.60 -4.16
N GLU A 210 -21.34 -7.14 -4.82
CA GLU A 210 -21.45 -5.80 -5.38
C GLU A 210 -22.62 -5.04 -4.74
N MET A 211 -22.34 -3.86 -4.19
CA MET A 211 -23.34 -2.93 -3.69
C MET A 211 -23.66 -1.94 -4.80
N LYS A 212 -24.79 -2.15 -5.47
CA LYS A 212 -25.36 -1.17 -6.41
C LYS A 212 -26.13 -0.15 -5.57
N GLY A 213 -25.49 0.96 -5.20
CA GLY A 213 -26.09 2.04 -4.42
C GLY A 213 -27.53 2.32 -4.87
N GLY A 214 -28.48 2.21 -3.94
CA GLY A 214 -29.91 2.16 -4.23
C GLY A 214 -30.61 3.50 -4.04
N LYS A 215 -31.67 3.77 -4.83
CA LYS A 215 -32.54 4.93 -4.62
C LYS A 215 -33.15 4.87 -3.20
N GLY A 216 -32.84 5.88 -2.37
CA GLY A 216 -33.40 6.04 -1.03
C GLY A 216 -32.49 5.60 0.14
N LYS A 217 -31.38 4.89 -0.11
CA LYS A 217 -30.36 4.62 0.91
C LYS A 217 -29.08 5.34 0.51
N ARG A 218 -28.64 6.33 1.31
CA ARG A 218 -27.33 6.99 1.20
C ARG A 218 -26.21 5.97 1.50
N ARG A 219 -25.99 5.00 0.62
CA ARG A 219 -24.99 3.95 0.79
C ARG A 219 -24.04 3.95 -0.38
N ARG A 220 -22.75 3.89 -0.07
CA ARG A 220 -21.70 3.89 -1.09
C ARG A 220 -21.80 2.68 -2.02
N ARG A 221 -21.60 2.92 -3.31
CA ARG A 221 -21.29 1.86 -4.27
C ARG A 221 -19.93 1.27 -3.93
N ALA A 222 -19.84 -0.06 -3.86
CA ALA A 222 -18.60 -0.74 -3.52
C ALA A 222 -18.62 -2.20 -4.02
N LYS A 223 -17.42 -2.74 -4.27
CA LYS A 223 -17.20 -4.18 -4.37
C LYS A 223 -16.62 -4.70 -3.07
N LYS A 224 -17.03 -5.88 -2.63
CA LYS A 224 -16.61 -6.46 -1.35
C LYS A 224 -16.23 -7.93 -1.54
N LEU A 225 -15.09 -8.32 -0.97
CA LEU A 225 -14.70 -9.72 -0.88
C LEU A 225 -15.04 -10.24 0.52
N PHE A 226 -15.99 -11.16 0.57
CA PHE A 226 -16.42 -11.84 1.79
C PHE A 226 -15.64 -13.12 2.00
N PHE A 227 -15.19 -13.34 3.23
CA PHE A 227 -14.50 -14.53 3.67
C PHE A 227 -15.04 -14.91 5.05
N ALA A 228 -15.94 -15.90 5.12
CA ALA A 228 -16.49 -16.51 6.34
C ALA A 228 -16.32 -15.66 7.63
N GLY A 229 -17.13 -14.60 7.79
CA GLY A 229 -17.15 -13.74 8.98
C GLY A 229 -16.28 -12.47 8.94
N GLN A 230 -15.42 -12.29 7.94
CA GLN A 230 -14.71 -11.01 7.69
C GLN A 230 -14.75 -10.66 6.20
N ALA A 231 -14.67 -9.37 5.89
CA ALA A 231 -14.72 -8.87 4.54
C ALA A 231 -13.77 -7.69 4.34
N ILE A 232 -13.41 -7.45 3.09
CA ILE A 232 -12.68 -6.26 2.63
C ILE A 232 -13.48 -5.58 1.54
N GLU A 233 -13.68 -4.27 1.69
CA GLU A 233 -14.57 -3.46 0.87
C GLU A 233 -13.78 -2.39 0.13
N PHE A 234 -14.09 -2.25 -1.16
CA PHE A 234 -13.45 -1.40 -2.13
C PHE A 234 -14.51 -0.44 -2.72
N PRO A 235 -14.54 0.82 -2.29
CA PRO A 235 -15.53 1.78 -2.79
C PRO A 235 -15.34 2.04 -4.28
N SER A 236 -16.43 2.40 -4.96
CA SER A 236 -16.40 2.79 -6.38
C SER A 236 -16.02 4.26 -6.58
N LEU A 237 -15.97 5.04 -5.50
CA LEU A 237 -15.57 6.45 -5.50
C LEU A 237 -14.14 6.62 -4.99
N TYR A 238 -13.47 7.66 -5.48
CA TYR A 238 -12.18 8.13 -4.99
C TYR A 238 -12.14 9.66 -5.04
N GLU A 239 -11.22 10.28 -4.31
CA GLU A 239 -10.96 11.71 -4.42
C GLU A 239 -9.75 11.94 -5.34
N GLY A 240 -9.92 12.66 -6.43
CA GLY A 240 -8.83 13.05 -7.34
C GLY A 240 -8.80 14.56 -7.49
N ASP A 241 -7.66 15.19 -7.18
CA ASP A 241 -7.51 16.65 -7.19
C ASP A 241 -8.66 17.39 -6.48
N ASP A 242 -8.99 16.91 -5.27
CA ASP A 242 -10.07 17.42 -4.39
C ASP A 242 -11.49 17.28 -4.97
N GLN A 243 -11.67 16.48 -6.03
CA GLN A 243 -12.97 16.13 -6.59
C GLN A 243 -13.36 14.69 -6.26
N CYS A 244 -14.63 14.48 -5.93
CA CYS A 244 -15.17 13.13 -5.75
C CYS A 244 -15.54 12.52 -7.11
N LEU A 245 -14.84 11.47 -7.51
CA LEU A 245 -14.92 10.87 -8.84
C LEU A 245 -15.30 9.39 -8.74
N ASN A 246 -16.03 8.90 -9.76
CA ASN A 246 -16.23 7.47 -9.92
C ASN A 246 -14.98 6.85 -10.52
N MET A 247 -14.59 5.68 -10.02
CA MET A 247 -13.58 4.87 -10.68
C MET A 247 -14.07 4.47 -12.07
N THR A 248 -13.13 4.27 -13.00
CA THR A 248 -13.44 3.89 -14.39
C THR A 248 -14.37 2.67 -14.41
N GLU A 249 -15.27 2.60 -15.39
CA GLU A 249 -16.15 1.44 -15.55
C GLU A 249 -15.35 0.12 -15.48
N SER A 250 -15.93 -0.90 -14.85
CA SER A 250 -15.31 -2.19 -14.48
C SER A 250 -14.27 -2.17 -13.34
N TYR A 251 -13.94 -0.99 -12.80
CA TYR A 251 -13.04 -0.86 -11.65
C TYR A 251 -13.80 -0.58 -10.33
N PRO A 252 -13.35 -1.11 -9.18
CA PRO A 252 -12.14 -1.90 -9.00
C PRO A 252 -12.28 -3.27 -9.66
N LYS A 253 -11.28 -3.69 -10.44
CA LYS A 253 -11.30 -4.99 -11.11
C LYS A 253 -10.73 -6.03 -10.16
N ILE A 254 -11.51 -7.08 -9.88
CA ILE A 254 -11.11 -8.16 -8.98
C ILE A 254 -10.96 -9.43 -9.79
N THR A 255 -9.78 -10.04 -9.72
CA THR A 255 -9.48 -11.33 -10.35
C THR A 255 -8.88 -12.28 -9.32
N LYS A 256 -8.93 -13.58 -9.59
CA LYS A 256 -8.41 -14.61 -8.70
C LYS A 256 -7.37 -15.47 -9.41
N ARG A 257 -6.27 -15.79 -8.71
CA ARG A 257 -5.29 -16.82 -9.11
C ARG A 257 -4.90 -17.64 -7.88
N GLY A 258 -5.33 -18.90 -7.82
CA GLY A 258 -5.18 -19.72 -6.61
C GLY A 258 -5.83 -19.03 -5.41
N ASP A 259 -5.12 -18.87 -4.29
CA ASP A 259 -5.63 -18.20 -3.08
C ASP A 259 -5.40 -16.67 -3.07
N LYS A 260 -4.94 -16.10 -4.18
CA LYS A 260 -4.68 -14.67 -4.31
C LYS A 260 -5.80 -13.98 -5.08
N TYR A 261 -6.28 -12.89 -4.51
CA TYR A 261 -7.23 -11.98 -5.14
C TYR A 261 -6.49 -10.70 -5.52
N SER A 262 -6.33 -10.45 -6.82
CA SER A 262 -5.75 -9.21 -7.33
C SER A 262 -6.87 -8.19 -7.50
N VAL A 263 -6.73 -7.06 -6.82
CA VAL A 263 -7.66 -5.94 -6.81
C VAL A 263 -6.98 -4.76 -7.47
N ASN A 264 -7.43 -4.42 -8.66
CA ASN A 264 -6.83 -3.37 -9.48
C ASN A 264 -7.69 -2.11 -9.35
N PHE A 265 -7.05 -1.00 -9.00
CA PHE A 265 -7.63 0.36 -9.03
C PHE A 265 -7.02 1.11 -10.19
N ARG A 266 -7.82 1.93 -10.89
CA ARG A 266 -7.34 2.76 -11.99
C ARG A 266 -7.77 4.20 -11.79
N PHE A 267 -6.77 5.06 -11.72
CA PHE A 267 -6.94 6.50 -11.57
C PHE A 267 -6.50 7.18 -12.86
N PRO A 268 -7.38 7.94 -13.54
CA PRO A 268 -7.00 8.86 -14.61
C PRO A 268 -5.91 9.84 -14.16
N LYS A 269 -5.21 10.42 -15.14
CA LYS A 269 -4.17 11.43 -14.91
C LYS A 269 -4.69 12.54 -13.99
N PHE A 270 -3.91 12.82 -12.95
CA PHE A 270 -4.20 13.80 -11.90
C PHE A 270 -3.01 14.75 -11.74
N LYS A 271 -3.23 15.92 -11.15
CA LYS A 271 -2.21 16.97 -10.98
C LYS A 271 -1.52 16.91 -9.63
N GLY A 272 -2.30 16.78 -8.57
CA GLY A 272 -1.83 16.83 -7.19
C GLY A 272 -1.82 15.46 -6.56
N LYS A 273 -3.01 14.89 -6.35
CA LYS A 273 -3.18 13.66 -5.59
C LYS A 273 -4.40 12.86 -6.02
N VAL A 274 -4.35 11.57 -5.71
CA VAL A 274 -5.52 10.70 -5.60
C VAL A 274 -5.56 10.08 -4.21
N PHE A 275 -6.76 10.01 -3.64
CA PHE A 275 -7.06 9.40 -2.35
C PHE A 275 -8.13 8.32 -2.52
N TYR A 276 -7.87 7.14 -1.97
CA TYR A 276 -8.75 5.98 -2.05
C TYR A 276 -8.82 5.29 -0.70
N ASP A 277 -10.00 4.84 -0.27
CA ASP A 277 -10.25 4.64 1.16
C ASP A 277 -10.87 3.27 1.57
N PRO A 278 -10.25 2.13 1.18
CA PRO A 278 -10.70 0.79 1.55
C PRO A 278 -10.88 0.53 3.03
N THR A 279 -11.68 -0.51 3.33
CA THR A 279 -11.98 -0.92 4.71
C THR A 279 -11.99 -2.44 4.88
N ILE A 280 -11.49 -2.93 6.01
CA ILE A 280 -11.62 -4.31 6.47
C ILE A 280 -12.55 -4.31 7.68
N GLY A 281 -13.56 -5.16 7.62
CA GLY A 281 -14.60 -5.27 8.64
C GLY A 281 -15.12 -6.70 8.73
N ASP A 282 -16.07 -6.94 9.62
CA ASP A 282 -16.75 -8.23 9.63
C ASP A 282 -17.70 -8.33 8.42
N ALA A 283 -18.25 -9.52 8.21
CA ALA A 283 -19.18 -9.79 7.11
C ALA A 283 -20.64 -9.49 7.48
N ARG A 284 -20.91 -8.60 8.46
CA ARG A 284 -22.27 -8.42 9.03
C ARG A 284 -23.32 -7.93 8.03
N ASP A 285 -22.89 -7.30 6.95
CA ASP A 285 -23.72 -6.74 5.90
C ASP A 285 -23.74 -7.59 4.62
N GLU A 286 -23.25 -8.85 4.65
CA GLU A 286 -23.17 -9.71 3.45
C GLU A 286 -24.51 -9.86 2.74
N ALA A 287 -25.61 -9.99 3.50
CA ALA A 287 -26.96 -10.13 2.96
C ALA A 287 -27.44 -8.89 2.17
N GLU A 288 -26.75 -7.75 2.29
CA GLU A 288 -27.06 -6.52 1.57
C GLU A 288 -26.38 -6.42 0.20
N TYR A 289 -25.44 -7.32 -0.10
CA TYR A 289 -24.67 -7.33 -1.35
C TYR A 289 -25.26 -8.32 -2.37
N ASP A 290 -25.27 -7.95 -3.65
CA ASP A 290 -25.50 -8.91 -4.74
C ASP A 290 -24.24 -9.76 -4.90
N THR A 291 -24.34 -11.06 -4.61
CA THR A 291 -23.19 -11.97 -4.58
C THR A 291 -23.20 -12.99 -5.72
N ASN A 292 -23.96 -12.70 -6.79
CA ASN A 292 -24.05 -13.55 -7.97
C ASN A 292 -22.87 -13.35 -8.96
N GLU A 293 -22.10 -12.26 -8.81
CA GLU A 293 -20.93 -11.99 -9.64
C GLU A 293 -19.83 -13.04 -9.41
N LYS A 294 -19.47 -13.77 -10.46
CA LYS A 294 -18.33 -14.70 -10.42
C LYS A 294 -17.03 -13.92 -10.55
N ILE A 295 -16.04 -14.30 -9.74
CA ILE A 295 -14.70 -13.74 -9.84
C ILE A 295 -13.99 -14.40 -11.03
N GLU A 296 -13.51 -13.59 -11.96
CA GLU A 296 -12.71 -14.03 -13.10
C GLU A 296 -11.45 -14.75 -12.60
N GLU A 297 -11.27 -16.01 -12.99
CA GLU A 297 -10.05 -16.79 -12.69
C GLU A 297 -9.00 -16.51 -13.76
N THR A 298 -7.87 -15.97 -13.35
CA THR A 298 -6.71 -15.81 -14.23
C THR A 298 -5.99 -17.17 -14.33
N PRO A 299 -5.73 -17.69 -15.54
CA PRO A 299 -5.02 -18.95 -15.71
C PRO A 299 -3.69 -18.93 -14.95
N THR A 300 -3.38 -20.04 -14.28
CA THR A 300 -2.03 -20.25 -13.79
C THR A 300 -1.16 -20.45 -15.02
N GLU A 301 -0.36 -19.45 -15.39
CA GLU A 301 0.71 -19.64 -16.37
C GLU A 301 1.56 -20.81 -15.86
N ALA A 302 1.50 -21.94 -16.57
CA ALA A 302 2.32 -23.10 -16.29
C ALA A 302 3.77 -22.63 -16.41
N ALA A 303 4.58 -22.92 -15.40
CA ALA A 303 6.01 -22.66 -15.47
C ALA A 303 6.57 -23.47 -16.64
N THR A 304 6.75 -22.83 -17.79
CA THR A 304 7.55 -23.39 -18.88
C THR A 304 8.95 -23.52 -18.32
N THR A 305 9.31 -24.77 -18.06
CA THR A 305 10.66 -25.15 -17.68
C THR A 305 11.51 -25.00 -18.94
N GLU A 306 11.92 -23.79 -19.27
CA GLU A 306 13.02 -23.61 -20.22
C GLU A 306 14.29 -24.05 -19.50
N ALA A 307 14.65 -25.30 -19.74
CA ALA A 307 15.93 -25.84 -19.34
C ALA A 307 17.05 -24.96 -19.93
N PRO A 308 18.09 -24.61 -19.16
CA PRO A 308 19.23 -23.87 -19.68
C PRO A 308 19.99 -24.78 -20.65
N THR A 309 19.87 -24.52 -21.95
CA THR A 309 20.69 -25.18 -22.96
C THR A 309 22.15 -24.84 -22.69
N THR A 310 22.88 -25.83 -22.18
CA THR A 310 24.30 -25.72 -21.88
C THR A 310 25.05 -25.65 -23.21
N ALA A 311 25.52 -24.46 -23.59
CA ALA A 311 26.50 -24.31 -24.65
C ALA A 311 27.87 -24.74 -24.11
N GLY A 312 28.40 -25.84 -24.64
CA GLY A 312 29.73 -26.33 -24.29
C GLY A 312 30.27 -27.27 -25.36
N SER A 313 31.36 -26.83 -26.01
CA SER A 313 32.26 -27.60 -26.89
C SER A 313 31.72 -27.90 -28.31
N SER A 314 32.45 -27.66 -29.41
CA SER A 314 33.90 -27.81 -29.61
C SER A 314 34.40 -26.94 -30.78
N HIS A 315 35.68 -26.58 -30.70
CA HIS A 315 36.42 -25.84 -31.71
C HIS A 315 36.54 -26.58 -33.05
N VAL A 316 36.49 -25.77 -34.10
CA VAL A 316 36.66 -26.07 -35.52
C VAL A 316 38.10 -26.49 -35.84
N PHE A 317 38.27 -27.54 -36.64
CA PHE A 317 39.35 -27.64 -37.63
C PHE A 317 38.79 -28.21 -38.95
N PRO A 318 39.09 -27.63 -40.12
CA PRO A 318 38.61 -28.09 -41.41
C PRO A 318 39.62 -29.05 -42.06
N THR A 319 39.17 -30.01 -42.88
CA THR A 319 39.48 -30.12 -44.32
C THR A 319 39.24 -31.51 -44.95
N PHE A 320 38.66 -31.44 -46.16
CA PHE A 320 38.84 -32.25 -47.38
C PHE A 320 38.39 -33.73 -47.53
N PHE A 321 37.86 -33.96 -48.76
CA PHE A 321 37.48 -35.18 -49.48
C PHE A 321 36.21 -35.91 -49.02
N SER A 322 35.33 -36.48 -49.86
CA SER A 322 34.91 -36.35 -51.26
C SER A 322 34.08 -37.60 -51.57
N ILE A 323 33.13 -37.49 -52.50
CA ILE A 323 32.63 -38.55 -53.41
C ILE A 323 31.45 -39.46 -52.95
N ALA A 324 30.37 -39.31 -53.75
CA ALA A 324 29.44 -40.31 -54.31
C ALA A 324 28.42 -41.05 -53.42
N LEU A 325 27.26 -41.51 -53.90
CA LEU A 325 26.38 -41.28 -55.07
C LEU A 325 25.22 -42.32 -54.90
N VAL A 326 23.99 -41.97 -55.29
CA VAL A 326 22.85 -42.87 -55.69
C VAL A 326 22.20 -43.75 -54.59
N GLY A 327 20.87 -43.87 -54.48
CA GLY A 327 19.78 -43.30 -55.27
C GLY A 327 18.38 -43.78 -54.88
N PHE A 328 17.41 -43.15 -55.56
CA PHE A 328 16.04 -43.52 -55.93
C PHE A 328 15.39 -44.79 -55.35
N VAL A 329 14.12 -44.69 -54.92
CA VAL A 329 12.91 -45.05 -55.72
C VAL A 329 11.65 -44.42 -55.09
N ALA A 330 10.89 -43.65 -55.88
CA ALA A 330 9.47 -43.39 -55.65
C ALA A 330 8.77 -43.09 -57.00
N ALA A 331 7.85 -43.97 -57.41
CA ALA A 331 6.87 -43.85 -58.50
C ALA A 331 6.09 -45.19 -58.52
N HIS A 332 4.79 -45.36 -58.74
CA HIS A 332 3.58 -44.60 -59.13
C HIS A 332 2.38 -45.46 -58.61
N LEU A 333 1.31 -44.92 -58.04
CA LEU A 333 0.03 -44.50 -58.66
C LEU A 333 -0.65 -45.47 -59.66
N TYR A 334 -1.89 -45.86 -59.28
CA TYR A 334 -3.06 -46.38 -60.04
C TYR A 334 -2.98 -47.74 -60.77
N PHE A 335 -3.61 -48.78 -60.21
CA PHE A 335 -5.01 -49.19 -60.46
C PHE A 335 -5.50 -50.16 -59.36
#